data_AF-A0A954ZZR4-F1
#
_entry.id   AF-A0A954ZZR4-F1
#
_cell.length_a   1.000
_cell.length_b   1.000
_cell.length_c   1.000
_cell.angle_alpha   90.00
_cell.angle_beta   90.00
_cell.angle_gamma   90.00
#
_symmetry.space_group_name_H-M   'P 1'
#
loop_
_entity.id
_entity.type
_entity.pdbx_description
1 polymer ?
#
loop_
_entity_poly.entity_id
_entity_poly.type
_entity_poly.pdbx_seq_one_letter_code
_entity_poly.pdbx_strand_id
1 'polypeptide(L)' 'MQQEYKHSVSFPSDREIRFTREFNGTPQQVWDAFTRPELIMKWMIGPGGWSMPVCQVEARIGGT' A
#
# COMPACT_ATOMS: atom_id res chain seq x y z
N MET A 1 -6.65 -25.60 4.88
CA MET A 1 -6.08 -24.54 5.75
C MET A 1 -6.49 -23.21 5.15
N GLN A 2 -7.56 -22.60 5.65
CA GLN A 2 -7.85 -21.20 5.31
C GLN A 2 -6.82 -20.36 6.02
N GLN A 3 -5.97 -19.67 5.28
CA GLN A 3 -5.06 -18.71 5.88
C GLN A 3 -5.91 -17.58 6.47
N GLU A 4 -5.80 -17.37 7.78
CA GLU A 4 -6.47 -16.27 8.46
C GLU A 4 -5.91 -14.97 7.89
N TYR A 5 -6.65 -14.39 6.97
CA TYR A 5 -6.24 -13.21 6.26
C TYR A 5 -6.29 -12.04 7.25
N LYS A 6 -5.12 -11.51 7.66
CA LYS A 6 -4.99 -10.32 8.50
C LYS A 6 -5.44 -9.02 7.82
N HIS A 7 -6.49 -9.09 7.02
CA HIS A 7 -7.14 -7.94 6.41
C HIS A 7 -8.65 -8.12 6.45
N SER A 8 -9.37 -7.01 6.47
CA SER A 8 -10.81 -6.97 6.35
C SER A 8 -11.22 -5.92 5.32
N VAL A 9 -12.39 -6.14 4.72
CA VAL A 9 -13.02 -5.21 3.78
C VAL A 9 -14.42 -4.91 4.29
N SER A 10 -14.82 -3.65 4.25
CA SER A 10 -16.19 -3.23 4.55
C SER A 10 -16.64 -2.15 3.57
N PHE A 11 -17.96 -1.97 3.47
CA PHE A 11 -18.61 -0.98 2.61
C PHE A 11 -19.50 -0.09 3.49
N PRO A 12 -18.93 0.92 4.17
CA PRO A 12 -19.68 1.74 5.12
C PRO A 12 -20.82 2.56 4.50
N SER A 13 -20.74 2.81 3.19
CA SER A 13 -21.76 3.48 2.38
C SER A 13 -21.66 3.00 0.93
N ASP A 14 -22.62 3.38 0.09
CA ASP A 14 -22.64 3.04 -1.35
C ASP A 14 -21.43 3.56 -2.14
N ARG A 15 -20.63 4.47 -1.56
CA ARG A 15 -19.48 5.11 -2.21
C ARG A 15 -18.16 4.91 -1.47
N GLU A 16 -18.13 4.08 -0.44
CA GLU A 16 -16.94 3.85 0.37
C GLU A 16 -16.52 2.38 0.35
N ILE A 17 -15.23 2.15 0.14
CA ILE A 17 -14.61 0.86 0.39
C ILE A 17 -13.53 1.08 1.45
N ARG A 18 -13.61 0.34 2.56
CA ARG A 18 -12.62 0.38 3.64
C ARG A 18 -11.86 -0.94 3.68
N PHE A 19 -10.56 -0.85 3.43
CA PHE A 19 -9.61 -1.94 3.61
C PHE A 19 -8.80 -1.72 4.89
N THR A 20 -8.71 -2.75 5.72
CA THR A 20 -7.84 -2.78 6.91
C THR A 20 -6.83 -3.90 6.73
N ARG A 21 -5.54 -3.66 7.01
CA ARG A 21 -4.49 -4.68 6.97
C ARG A 21 -3.57 -4.53 8.18
N GLU A 22 -3.28 -5.63 8.86
CA GLU A 22 -2.24 -5.64 9.88
C GLU A 22 -0.87 -5.87 9.25
N PHE A 23 0.12 -5.13 9.74
CA PHE A 23 1.53 -5.28 9.38
C PHE A 23 2.36 -5.55 10.63
N ASN A 24 3.34 -6.45 10.51
CA ASN A 24 4.37 -6.62 11.52
C ASN A 24 5.47 -5.58 11.30
N GLY A 25 5.21 -4.34 11.69
CA GLY A 25 6.14 -3.22 11.52
C GLY A 25 5.69 -2.00 12.31
N THR A 26 6.61 -1.07 12.55
CA THR A 26 6.28 0.20 13.19
C THR A 26 5.49 1.09 12.23
N PRO A 27 4.72 2.07 12.73
CA PRO A 27 4.03 3.03 11.87
C PRO A 27 4.95 3.74 10.87
N GLN A 28 6.18 4.07 11.28
CA GLN A 28 7.17 4.69 10.40
C GLN A 28 7.63 3.74 9.28
N GLN A 29 7.83 2.46 9.57
CA GLN A 29 8.19 1.48 8.54
C GLN A 29 7.08 1.27 7.51
N VAL A 30 5.82 1.27 7.98
CA VAL A 30 4.67 1.21 7.07
C VAL A 30 4.60 2.48 6.24
N TRP A 31 4.72 3.66 6.85
CA TRP A 31 4.74 4.94 6.13
C TRP A 31 5.82 4.97 5.04
N ASP A 32 7.06 4.62 5.41
CA ASP A 32 8.20 4.56 4.48
C ASP A 32 7.93 3.63 3.29
N ALA A 33 7.25 2.49 3.51
CA ALA A 33 6.90 1.56 2.43
C ALA A 33 5.93 2.16 1.40
N PHE A 34 5.18 3.21 1.76
CA PHE A 34 4.24 3.92 0.88
C PHE A 34 4.76 5.28 0.38
N THR A 35 5.84 5.81 0.94
CA THR A 35 6.32 7.16 0.59
C THR A 35 7.74 7.22 0.05
N ARG A 36 8.55 6.16 0.21
CA ARG A 36 9.90 6.09 -0.35
C ARG A 36 9.89 5.35 -1.69
N PRO A 37 10.24 6.00 -2.82
CA PRO A 37 10.17 5.38 -4.14
C PRO A 37 10.86 4.01 -4.24
N GLU A 38 12.05 3.88 -3.67
CA GLU A 38 12.84 2.66 -3.64
C GLU A 38 12.24 1.52 -2.83
N LEU A 39 11.29 1.80 -1.94
CA LEU A 39 10.52 0.78 -1.23
C LEU A 39 9.22 0.44 -1.98
N ILE A 40 8.51 1.45 -2.49
CA ILE A 40 7.28 1.27 -3.28
C ILE A 40 7.54 0.35 -4.47
N MET A 41 8.63 0.60 -5.22
CA MET A 41 9.03 -0.20 -6.38
C MET A 41 9.31 -1.68 -6.06
N LYS A 42 9.47 -2.07 -4.78
CA LYS A 42 9.73 -3.47 -4.40
C LYS A 42 8.47 -4.30 -4.19
N TRP A 43 7.36 -3.67 -3.81
CA TRP A 43 6.17 -4.40 -3.36
C TRP A 43 4.88 -3.95 -4.04
N MET A 44 4.76 -2.66 -4.41
CA MET A 44 3.57 -2.12 -5.08
C MET A 44 3.64 -2.34 -6.60
N ILE A 45 4.09 -3.52 -7.00
CA ILE A 45 4.13 -3.94 -8.40
C ILE A 45 2.78 -4.58 -8.71
N GLY A 46 2.25 -4.31 -9.91
CA GLY A 46 1.03 -4.93 -10.40
C GLY A 46 1.17 -6.45 -10.61
N PRO A 47 0.25 -7.05 -11.39
CA PRO A 47 0.32 -8.46 -11.76
C PRO A 47 1.69 -8.87 -12.33
N GLY A 48 2.00 -10.17 -12.27
CA GLY A 48 3.27 -10.70 -12.76
C GLY A 48 3.60 -10.24 -14.18
N GLY A 49 4.86 -9.84 -14.40
CA GLY A 49 5.36 -9.29 -15.65
C GLY A 49 5.29 -7.76 -15.74
N TRP A 50 4.65 -7.08 -14.79
CA TRP A 50 4.65 -5.62 -14.72
C TRP A 50 5.95 -5.12 -14.10
N SER A 51 6.37 -3.93 -14.52
CA SER A 51 7.47 -3.19 -13.91
C SER A 51 7.02 -1.78 -13.57
N MET A 52 7.72 -1.14 -12.62
CA MET A 52 7.54 0.26 -12.27
C MET A 52 8.82 1.01 -12.69
N PRO A 53 8.98 1.35 -13.98
CA PRO A 53 10.23 1.94 -14.50
C PRO A 53 10.47 3.36 -13.99
N VAL A 54 9.41 4.06 -13.58
CA VAL A 54 9.47 5.39 -12.97
C VAL A 54 8.59 5.38 -11.73
N CYS A 55 9.16 5.86 -10.62
CA CYS A 55 8.44 6.10 -9.37
C CYS A 55 8.86 7.49 -8.85
N GLN A 56 7.97 8.46 -8.98
CA GLN A 56 8.14 9.80 -8.41
C GLN A 56 7.12 9.93 -7.28
N VAL A 57 7.60 10.27 -6.08
CA VAL A 57 6.76 10.45 -4.91
C VAL A 57 7.32 11.57 -4.07
N GLU A 58 6.54 12.62 -3.88
CA GLU A 58 6.80 13.68 -2.91
C GLU A 58 5.68 13.70 -1.85
N ALA A 59 5.92 13.03 -0.71
CA ALA A 59 4.95 12.90 0.39
C ALA A 59 4.82 14.20 1.21
N ARG A 60 4.36 15.26 0.55
CA ARG A 60 4.11 16.60 1.10
C ARG A 60 2.88 17.20 0.43
N ILE A 61 2.31 18.24 1.04
CA ILE A 61 1.20 18.99 0.44
C ILE A 61 1.66 19.57 -0.91
N GLY A 62 0.89 19.30 -1.96
CA GLY A 62 1.18 19.73 -3.33
C GLY A 62 2.37 19.03 -3.99
N GLY A 63 2.85 17.91 -3.44
CA GLY A 63 3.79 17.03 -4.12
C GLY A 63 3.14 16.25 -5.26
N THR A 64 3.97 15.66 -6.13
CA THR A 64 3.56 14.82 -7.27
C THR A 64 4.07 13.39 -7.12
#